data_AF-S7XQR5-F1
#
_entry.id   AF-S7XQR5-F1
#
_cell.length_a   1.000
_cell.length_b   1.000
_cell.length_c   1.000
_cell.angle_alpha   90.00
_cell.angle_beta   90.00
_cell.angle_gamma   90.00
#
_symmetry.space_group_name_H-M   'P 1'
#
loop_
_entity.id
_entity.type
_entity.pdbx_description
1 polymer ?
#
loop_
_entity_poly.entity_id
_entity_poly.type
_entity_poly.pdbx_seq_one_letter_code
_entity_poly.pdbx_strand_id
1 'polypeptide(L)'
;MEDNFFNITNEDLVNMFNKKEIIYQNKIISLEDLANLLYIDLENGACKIDDTKILFAKMIEMKKKINNVDEEYKILNRKTFGQNDVQLKSQKTFINILKNNISDKILIILTIAAIFSIGIGIGKMFLSDEKLGVIEGICILVAVVIIVSVGTINEY
;
A
#
# COMPACT_ATOMS: atom_id res chain seq x y z
N MET A 1 4.19 -33.26 -30.80
CA MET A 1 5.29 -32.41 -30.32
C MET A 1 4.99 -32.21 -28.84
N GLU A 2 5.68 -32.94 -27.98
CA GLU A 2 5.46 -32.90 -26.53
C GLU A 2 6.20 -31.68 -25.97
N ASP A 3 5.44 -30.73 -25.43
CA ASP A 3 5.95 -29.52 -24.83
C ASP A 3 6.64 -29.86 -23.50
N ASN A 4 7.98 -29.91 -23.53
CA ASN A 4 8.89 -30.01 -22.38
C ASN A 4 8.84 -28.73 -21.50
N PHE A 5 7.66 -28.33 -21.04
CA PHE A 5 7.47 -27.12 -20.23
C PHE A 5 7.95 -27.28 -18.77
N PHE A 6 8.32 -28.51 -18.36
CA PHE A 6 8.71 -28.83 -16.97
C PHE A 6 10.09 -29.50 -16.82
N ASN A 7 10.98 -29.40 -17.81
CA ASN A 7 12.32 -29.98 -17.69
C ASN A 7 13.26 -29.07 -16.90
N ILE A 8 12.90 -28.76 -15.66
CA ILE A 8 13.70 -27.96 -14.75
C ILE A 8 14.86 -28.83 -14.28
N THR A 9 16.09 -28.45 -14.64
CA THR A 9 17.28 -29.18 -14.23
C THR A 9 17.68 -28.82 -12.79
N ASN A 10 18.45 -29.69 -12.13
CA ASN A 10 18.97 -29.40 -10.79
C ASN A 10 19.80 -28.10 -10.77
N GLU A 11 20.45 -27.76 -11.88
CA GLU A 11 21.25 -26.55 -12.02
C GLU A 11 20.36 -25.30 -12.12
N ASP A 12 19.21 -25.40 -12.79
CA ASP A 12 18.22 -24.33 -12.83
C ASP A 12 17.62 -24.05 -11.45
N LEU A 13 17.34 -25.09 -10.67
CA LEU A 13 16.87 -24.94 -9.28
C LEU A 13 17.89 -24.20 -8.43
N VAL A 14 19.16 -24.60 -8.48
CA VAL A 14 20.26 -23.95 -7.73
C VAL A 14 20.36 -22.46 -8.12
N ASN A 15 20.21 -22.15 -9.40
CA ASN A 15 20.28 -20.77 -9.89
C ASN A 15 19.07 -19.91 -9.50
N MET A 16 17.88 -20.51 -9.32
CA MET A 16 16.68 -19.79 -8.84
C MET A 16 16.79 -19.40 -7.36
N PHE A 17 17.44 -20.22 -6.52
CA PHE A 17 17.65 -19.91 -5.10
C PHE A 17 18.77 -18.89 -4.86
N ASN A 18 19.75 -18.80 -5.75
CA ASN A 18 20.96 -18.00 -5.53
C ASN A 18 20.82 -16.47 -5.74
N LYS A 19 19.62 -15.95 -6.07
CA LYS A 19 19.46 -14.53 -6.42
C LYS A 19 18.92 -13.61 -5.31
N LYS A 20 18.63 -14.12 -4.12
CA LYS A 20 18.39 -13.30 -2.92
C LYS A 20 18.96 -14.05 -1.73
N GLU A 21 19.91 -13.45 -1.02
CA GLU A 21 20.46 -14.02 0.22
C GLU A 21 19.35 -14.19 1.25
N ILE A 22 18.77 -15.38 1.31
CA ILE A 22 17.93 -15.82 2.42
C ILE A 22 18.92 -16.20 3.53
N ILE A 23 18.97 -15.41 4.60
CA ILE A 23 19.91 -15.49 5.74
C ILE A 23 19.66 -16.76 6.63
N TYR A 24 19.17 -17.86 6.05
CA TYR A 24 18.78 -19.09 6.76
C TYR A 24 19.39 -20.36 6.15
N GLN A 25 20.54 -20.23 5.47
CA GLN A 25 21.18 -21.29 4.67
C GLN A 25 21.44 -22.62 5.42
N ASN A 26 21.58 -22.62 6.75
CA ASN A 26 21.91 -23.83 7.50
C ASN A 26 20.70 -24.66 7.98
N LYS A 27 19.46 -24.27 7.65
CA LYS A 27 18.25 -24.96 8.11
C LYS A 27 17.42 -25.61 7.00
N ILE A 28 17.70 -25.31 5.74
CA ILE A 28 16.94 -25.82 4.59
C ILE A 28 17.88 -26.68 3.75
N ILE A 29 18.07 -27.93 4.14
CA ILE A 29 18.97 -28.88 3.45
C ILE A 29 18.14 -29.81 2.55
N SER A 30 16.90 -30.08 2.96
CA SER A 30 15.97 -30.95 2.25
C SER A 30 14.64 -30.27 1.93
N LEU A 31 13.90 -30.82 0.97
CA LEU A 31 12.50 -30.44 0.69
C LEU A 31 11.62 -30.62 1.93
N GLU A 32 11.91 -31.62 2.76
CA GLU A 32 11.23 -31.88 4.03
C GLU A 32 11.47 -30.75 5.03
N ASP A 33 12.68 -30.20 5.09
CA ASP A 33 12.99 -29.05 5.96
C ASP A 33 12.24 -27.79 5.51
N LEU A 34 12.16 -27.56 4.20
CA LEU A 34 11.40 -26.45 3.62
C LEU A 34 9.90 -26.60 3.91
N ALA A 35 9.36 -27.81 3.73
CA ALA A 35 7.98 -28.12 4.01
C ALA A 35 7.67 -27.95 5.51
N ASN A 36 8.54 -28.41 6.39
CA ASN A 36 8.40 -28.20 7.84
C ASN A 36 8.48 -26.70 8.21
N LEU A 37 9.32 -25.91 7.53
CA LEU A 37 9.46 -24.47 7.76
C LEU A 37 8.22 -23.69 7.29
N LEU A 38 7.64 -24.08 6.17
CA LEU A 38 6.43 -23.47 5.62
C LEU A 38 5.14 -24.06 6.21
N TYR A 39 5.26 -25.04 7.12
CA TYR A 39 4.15 -25.83 7.62
C TYR A 39 3.33 -26.40 6.46
N ILE A 40 3.95 -27.13 5.54
CA ILE A 40 3.29 -27.77 4.38
C ILE A 40 3.51 -29.29 4.48
N ASP A 41 2.48 -30.04 4.13
CA ASP A 41 2.55 -31.47 3.87
C ASP A 41 2.95 -31.70 2.40
N LEU A 42 4.06 -32.39 2.16
CA LEU A 42 4.61 -32.61 0.82
C LEU A 42 3.74 -33.52 -0.06
N GLU A 43 3.00 -34.46 0.55
CA GLU A 43 2.15 -35.39 -0.21
C GLU A 43 0.82 -34.73 -0.63
N ASN A 44 0.24 -33.94 0.27
CA ASN A 44 -1.09 -33.34 0.07
C ASN A 44 -1.04 -31.87 -0.38
N GLY A 45 0.13 -31.22 -0.32
CA GLY A 45 0.32 -29.79 -0.60
C GLY A 45 -0.40 -28.86 0.39
N ALA A 46 -0.97 -29.38 1.47
CA ALA A 46 -1.79 -28.65 2.44
C ALA A 46 -0.93 -28.10 3.59
N CYS A 47 -1.42 -27.06 4.28
CA CYS A 47 -0.75 -26.58 5.48
C CYS A 47 -0.77 -27.68 6.57
N LYS A 48 0.38 -28.04 7.11
CA LYS A 48 0.55 -28.97 8.22
C LYS A 48 -0.01 -28.32 9.48
N ILE A 49 -1.29 -28.56 9.72
CA ILE A 49 -2.00 -28.12 10.91
C ILE A 49 -1.40 -28.89 12.09
N ASP A 50 -0.97 -28.18 13.14
CA ASP A 50 -0.52 -28.76 14.41
C ASP A 50 -1.52 -29.85 14.86
N ASP A 51 -1.06 -31.04 15.21
CA ASP A 51 -1.91 -32.21 15.51
C ASP A 51 -2.99 -31.89 16.56
N THR A 52 -2.69 -30.95 17.46
CA THR A 52 -3.65 -30.41 18.43
C THR A 52 -4.79 -29.64 17.77
N LYS A 53 -4.49 -28.80 16.78
CA LYS A 53 -5.47 -28.05 15.97
C LYS A 53 -6.21 -28.96 14.99
N ILE A 54 -5.59 -30.02 14.47
CA ILE A 54 -6.30 -31.07 13.71
C ILE A 54 -7.30 -31.78 14.61
N LEU A 55 -6.95 -32.06 15.87
CA LEU A 55 -7.87 -32.69 16.83
C LEU A 55 -9.05 -31.76 17.15
N PHE A 56 -8.80 -30.46 17.36
CA PHE A 56 -9.86 -29.46 17.54
C PHE A 56 -10.71 -29.27 16.28
N ALA A 57 -10.09 -29.24 15.10
CA ALA A 57 -10.78 -29.18 13.81
C ALA A 57 -11.63 -30.44 13.60
N LYS A 58 -11.08 -31.64 13.80
CA LYS A 58 -11.80 -32.93 13.77
C LYS A 58 -12.96 -32.99 14.79
N MET A 59 -12.78 -32.43 15.99
CA MET A 59 -13.85 -32.32 17.00
C MET A 59 -14.96 -31.37 16.55
N ILE A 60 -14.61 -30.27 15.87
CA ILE A 60 -15.57 -29.31 15.31
C ILE A 60 -16.25 -29.89 14.06
N GLU A 61 -15.50 -30.61 13.22
CA GLU A 61 -15.90 -31.36 12.03
C GLU A 61 -16.89 -32.48 12.35
N MET A 62 -16.64 -33.28 13.39
CA MET A 62 -17.59 -34.31 13.87
C MET A 62 -18.95 -33.70 14.22
N LYS A 63 -19.00 -32.41 14.61
CA LYS A 63 -20.23 -31.69 14.93
C LYS A 63 -20.93 -31.12 13.70
N LYS A 64 -20.26 -31.04 12.55
CA LYS A 64 -20.74 -30.34 11.36
C LYS A 64 -20.25 -31.03 10.10
N LYS A 65 -20.83 -32.20 9.80
CA LYS A 65 -20.88 -32.87 8.48
C LYS A 65 -20.25 -32.03 7.35
N ILE A 66 -18.96 -32.27 7.08
CA ILE A 66 -18.14 -31.52 6.13
C ILE A 66 -18.52 -31.95 4.73
N ASN A 67 -19.00 -31.00 3.93
CA ASN A 67 -19.38 -31.26 2.55
C ASN A 67 -18.29 -30.88 1.54
N ASN A 68 -17.12 -30.34 1.94
CA ASN A 68 -15.94 -30.19 1.07
C ASN A 68 -14.71 -29.75 1.88
N VAL A 69 -13.75 -30.66 2.09
CA VAL A 69 -12.51 -30.41 2.85
C VAL A 69 -11.64 -29.34 2.16
N ASP A 70 -11.68 -29.27 0.82
CA ASP A 70 -10.94 -28.32 -0.01
C ASP A 70 -11.24 -26.85 0.29
N GLU A 71 -12.49 -26.53 0.67
CA GLU A 71 -12.89 -25.16 0.98
C GLU A 71 -12.40 -24.71 2.37
N GLU A 72 -12.39 -25.61 3.36
CA GLU A 72 -11.79 -25.30 4.66
C GLU A 72 -10.27 -25.05 4.56
N TYR A 73 -9.57 -25.83 3.71
CA TYR A 73 -8.15 -25.63 3.45
C TYR A 73 -7.84 -24.24 2.87
N LYS A 74 -8.63 -23.77 1.89
CA LYS A 74 -8.46 -22.43 1.30
C LYS A 74 -8.65 -21.32 2.33
N ILE A 75 -9.65 -21.46 3.21
CA ILE A 75 -9.94 -20.48 4.26
C ILE A 75 -8.79 -20.39 5.26
N LEU A 76 -8.23 -21.53 5.66
CA LEU A 76 -7.13 -21.56 6.62
C LEU A 76 -5.84 -20.93 6.05
N ASN A 77 -5.47 -21.25 4.82
CA ASN A 77 -4.30 -20.66 4.16
C ASN A 77 -4.42 -19.15 4.02
N ARG A 78 -5.60 -18.65 3.65
CA ARG A 78 -5.88 -17.21 3.54
C ARG A 78 -5.77 -16.50 4.90
N LYS A 79 -6.07 -17.19 6.00
CA LYS A 79 -5.95 -16.65 7.36
C LYS A 79 -4.50 -16.61 7.86
N THR A 80 -3.71 -17.63 7.54
CA THR A 80 -2.32 -17.76 8.02
C THR A 80 -1.34 -16.92 7.18
N PHE A 81 -1.47 -16.94 5.85
CA PHE A 81 -0.54 -16.28 4.94
C PHE A 81 -1.10 -14.98 4.33
N GLY A 82 -2.38 -14.68 4.58
CA GLY A 82 -3.07 -13.58 3.94
C GLY A 82 -3.51 -13.91 2.51
N GLN A 83 -3.90 -12.88 1.77
CA GLN A 83 -4.13 -12.98 0.33
C GLN A 83 -2.89 -12.52 -0.41
N ASN A 84 -2.53 -13.25 -1.47
CA ASN A 84 -1.54 -12.78 -2.44
C ASN A 84 -2.19 -11.75 -3.38
N ASP A 85 -2.64 -10.64 -2.79
CA ASP A 85 -3.14 -9.51 -3.54
C ASP A 85 -2.20 -8.32 -3.30
N VAL A 86 -1.85 -7.64 -4.38
CA VAL A 86 -1.02 -6.44 -4.30
C VAL A 86 -1.91 -5.35 -3.73
N GLN A 87 -1.58 -4.84 -2.55
CA GLN A 87 -2.32 -3.74 -1.95
C GLN A 87 -2.28 -2.53 -2.90
N LEU A 88 -3.36 -2.31 -3.64
CA LEU A 88 -3.53 -1.10 -4.44
C LEU A 88 -3.63 0.07 -3.47
N LYS A 89 -2.72 1.04 -3.62
CA LYS A 89 -2.75 2.26 -2.82
C LYS A 89 -4.12 2.92 -3.03
N SER A 90 -4.87 3.11 -1.95
CA SER A 90 -6.19 3.74 -2.02
C SER A 90 -6.08 5.07 -2.76
N GLN A 91 -6.93 5.27 -3.76
CA GLN A 91 -6.98 6.49 -4.55
C GLN A 91 -7.31 7.65 -3.61
N LYS A 92 -6.46 8.69 -3.58
CA LYS A 92 -6.73 9.88 -2.78
C LYS A 92 -7.97 10.57 -3.34
N THR A 93 -8.88 11.00 -2.46
CA THR A 93 -10.01 11.83 -2.87
C THR A 93 -9.53 13.23 -3.29
N PHE A 94 -10.28 13.88 -4.19
CA PHE A 94 -9.96 15.23 -4.68
C PHE A 94 -9.71 16.24 -3.54
N ILE A 95 -10.54 16.22 -2.50
CA ILE A 95 -10.40 17.09 -1.33
C ILE A 95 -9.09 16.83 -0.58
N ASN A 96 -8.66 15.57 -0.50
CA ASN A 96 -7.42 15.20 0.17
C ASN A 96 -6.19 15.71 -0.62
N ILE A 97 -6.25 15.64 -1.95
CA ILE A 97 -5.22 16.17 -2.84
C ILE A 97 -5.14 17.69 -2.71
N LEU A 98 -6.29 18.38 -2.71
CA LEU A 98 -6.34 19.83 -2.56
C LEU A 98 -5.75 20.31 -1.22
N LYS A 99 -6.11 19.64 -0.10
CA LYS A 99 -5.52 19.94 1.22
C LYS A 99 -4.01 19.71 1.26
N ASN A 100 -3.55 18.64 0.61
CA ASN A 100 -2.13 18.34 0.50
C ASN A 100 -1.39 19.45 -0.27
N ASN A 101 -1.95 19.88 -1.40
CA ASN A 101 -1.38 20.94 -2.22
C ASN A 101 -1.37 22.30 -1.51
N ILE A 102 -2.42 22.66 -0.75
CA ILE A 102 -2.45 23.90 0.06
C ILE A 102 -1.39 23.89 1.17
N SER A 103 -1.00 22.71 1.67
CA SER A 103 -0.05 22.58 2.78
C SER A 103 1.42 22.73 2.36
N ASP A 104 1.69 23.06 1.10
CA ASP A 104 3.05 23.37 0.64
C ASP A 104 3.61 24.59 1.38
N LYS A 105 4.84 24.47 1.89
CA LYS A 105 5.56 25.53 2.60
C LYS A 105 5.63 26.82 1.78
N ILE A 106 5.79 26.72 0.46
CA ILE A 106 5.87 27.90 -0.43
C ILE A 106 4.53 28.64 -0.46
N LEU A 107 3.43 27.91 -0.65
CA LEU A 107 2.07 28.49 -0.70
C LEU A 107 1.64 29.06 0.66
N ILE A 108 2.02 28.43 1.76
CA ILE A 108 1.77 28.95 3.10
C ILE A 108 2.46 30.30 3.30
N ILE A 109 3.74 30.42 2.94
CA ILE A 109 4.48 31.68 3.05
C ILE A 109 3.83 32.76 2.16
N LEU A 110 3.43 32.41 0.93
CA LEU A 110 2.79 33.34 0.01
C LEU A 110 1.42 33.82 0.52
N THR A 111 0.66 32.94 1.16
CA THR A 111 -0.62 33.29 1.78
C THR A 111 -0.43 34.25 2.95
N ILE A 112 0.58 34.02 3.79
CA ILE A 112 0.93 34.94 4.88
C ILE A 112 1.37 36.30 4.32
N ALA A 113 2.19 36.31 3.27
CA ALA A 113 2.58 37.54 2.59
C ALA A 113 1.37 38.31 2.01
N ALA A 114 0.41 37.60 1.44
CA ALA A 114 -0.84 38.19 0.95
C ALA A 114 -1.64 38.84 2.08
N ILE A 115 -1.72 38.22 3.26
CA ILE A 115 -2.41 38.79 4.43
C ILE A 115 -1.74 40.11 4.86
N PHE A 116 -0.41 40.15 4.93
CA PHE A 116 0.32 41.39 5.25
C PHE A 116 0.14 42.45 4.16
N SER A 117 0.16 42.07 2.89
CA SER A 117 -0.06 42.98 1.75
C SER A 117 -1.47 43.59 1.79
N ILE A 118 -2.50 42.78 2.07
CA ILE A 118 -3.87 43.26 2.27
C ILE A 118 -3.94 44.22 3.47
N GLY A 119 -3.31 43.87 4.60
CA GLY A 119 -3.30 44.71 5.80
C GLY A 119 -2.68 46.09 5.55
N ILE A 120 -1.51 46.13 4.90
CA ILE A 120 -0.84 47.39 4.51
C ILE A 120 -1.70 48.13 3.48
N GLY A 121 -2.29 47.42 2.53
CA GLY A 121 -3.15 47.97 1.49
C GLY A 121 -4.39 48.66 2.03
N ILE A 122 -5.03 48.09 3.04
CA ILE A 122 -6.15 48.69 3.76
C ILE A 122 -5.69 49.96 4.48
N GLY A 123 -4.52 49.93 5.12
CA GLY A 123 -3.93 51.11 5.76
C GLY A 123 -3.73 52.27 4.79
N LYS A 124 -3.16 52.00 3.60
CA LYS A 124 -2.98 53.01 2.53
C LYS A 124 -4.31 53.58 2.03
N MET A 125 -5.33 52.72 1.92
CA MET A 125 -6.67 53.14 1.49
C MET A 125 -7.31 54.14 2.46
N PHE A 126 -7.09 53.99 3.77
CA PHE A 126 -7.64 54.89 4.79
C PHE A 126 -6.78 56.15 5.04
N LEU A 127 -5.45 56.02 4.98
CA LEU A 127 -4.51 57.09 5.37
C LEU A 127 -4.10 57.99 4.21
N SER A 128 -4.10 57.48 2.98
CA SER A 128 -3.54 58.16 1.81
C SER A 128 -4.53 58.30 0.66
N ASP A 129 -5.81 57.97 0.89
CA ASP A 129 -6.90 57.98 -0.12
C ASP A 129 -6.56 57.19 -1.40
N GLU A 130 -5.60 56.27 -1.30
CA GLU A 130 -5.18 55.39 -2.39
C GLU A 130 -6.22 54.28 -2.58
N LYS A 131 -7.17 54.51 -3.49
CA LYS A 131 -8.27 53.58 -3.80
C LYS A 131 -7.81 52.17 -4.23
N LEU A 132 -6.56 52.01 -4.65
CA LEU A 132 -6.02 50.75 -5.16
C LEU A 132 -5.08 50.04 -4.18
N GLY A 133 -4.96 50.49 -2.93
CA GLY A 133 -3.99 49.93 -1.97
C GLY A 133 -4.10 48.41 -1.75
N VAL A 134 -5.29 47.83 -1.89
CA VAL A 134 -5.56 46.40 -1.63
C VAL A 134 -5.32 45.51 -2.85
N ILE A 135 -5.15 46.08 -4.05
CA ILE A 135 -5.09 45.31 -5.30
C ILE A 135 -3.92 44.32 -5.34
N GLU A 136 -2.78 44.70 -4.77
CA GLU A 136 -1.58 43.89 -4.74
C GLU A 136 -1.81 42.57 -3.98
N GLY A 137 -2.39 42.65 -2.78
CA GLY A 137 -2.70 41.49 -1.97
C GLY A 137 -3.75 40.56 -2.62
N ILE A 138 -4.72 41.14 -3.34
CA ILE A 138 -5.72 40.37 -4.10
C ILE A 138 -5.07 39.61 -5.27
N CYS A 139 -4.15 40.24 -6.00
CA CYS A 139 -3.42 39.60 -7.10
C CYS A 139 -2.64 38.36 -6.61
N ILE A 140 -2.00 38.47 -5.44
CA ILE A 140 -1.25 37.34 -4.84
C ILE A 140 -2.21 36.22 -4.44
N LEU A 141 -3.38 36.54 -3.86
CA LEU A 141 -4.38 35.54 -3.47
C LEU A 141 -4.89 34.76 -4.70
N VAL A 142 -5.22 35.47 -5.78
CA VAL A 142 -5.66 34.84 -7.03
C VAL A 142 -4.58 33.93 -7.61
N ALA A 143 -3.32 34.35 -7.58
CA ALA A 143 -2.20 33.53 -8.03
C ALA A 143 -2.09 32.21 -7.25
N VAL A 144 -2.21 32.25 -5.91
CA VAL A 144 -2.23 31.06 -5.04
C VAL A 144 -3.36 30.10 -5.45
N VAL A 145 -4.56 30.62 -5.69
CA VAL A 145 -5.72 29.80 -6.08
C VAL A 145 -5.49 29.09 -7.41
N ILE A 146 -4.92 29.78 -8.41
CA ILE A 146 -4.63 29.19 -9.72
C ILE A 146 -3.57 28.09 -9.58
N ILE A 147 -2.49 28.35 -8.86
CA ILE A 147 -1.39 27.38 -8.67
C ILE A 147 -1.91 26.11 -7.98
N VAL A 148 -2.71 26.25 -6.91
CA VAL A 148 -3.31 25.12 -6.20
C VAL A 148 -4.26 24.34 -7.12
N SER A 149 -5.04 25.04 -7.95
CA SER A 149 -5.96 24.40 -8.88
C SER A 149 -5.23 23.56 -9.92
N VAL A 150 -4.20 24.13 -10.57
CA VAL A 150 -3.37 23.41 -11.55
C VAL A 150 -2.63 22.25 -10.89
N GLY A 151 -2.07 22.45 -9.68
CA GLY A 151 -1.40 21.39 -8.93
C GLY A 151 -2.34 20.23 -8.57
N THR A 152 -3.56 20.56 -8.12
CA THR A 152 -4.59 19.56 -7.79
C THR A 152 -5.05 18.80 -9.03
N ILE A 153 -5.26 19.49 -10.17
CA ILE A 153 -5.65 18.85 -11.44
C ILE A 153 -4.53 17.96 -11.97
N ASN A 154 -3.27 18.34 -11.79
CA ASN A 154 -2.13 17.54 -12.24
C ASN A 154 -1.90 16.28 -11.37
N GLU A 155 -2.27 16.33 -10.08
CA GLU A 155 -2.11 15.18 -9.17
C GLU A 155 -3.35 14.26 -9.10
N TYR A 156 -4.54 14.77 -9.46
CA TYR A 156 -5.76 13.97 -9.59
C TYR A 156 -5.73 13.07 -10.83
#